data_AF-A0A9D7E8J0-F1
#
_entry.id   AF-A0A9D7E8J0-F1
#
_cell.length_a   1.000
_cell.length_b   1.000
_cell.length_c   1.000
_cell.angle_alpha   90.00
_cell.angle_beta   90.00
_cell.angle_gamma   90.00
#
_symmetry.space_group_name_H-M   'P 1'
#
loop_
_entity.id
_entity.type
_entity.pdbx_description
1 polymer ?
#
loop_
_entity_poly.entity_id
_entity_poly.type
_entity_poly.pdbx_seq_one_letter_code
_entity_poly.pdbx_strand_id
1 'polypeptide(L)'
;MTTEIQRVHESIMPEVTGDGDENNVLVISAGGIREAVPAVIALAEAAPRLVGWRIERFRSPRLEGTTINYQGLEVDPGSIQVATRFDEKEPLIHVGLVIPGYQEEDKRYLAVAFLYLDHTIGEYNTIMHVGRVNLFASNTLPAGTGLTGLAQLRETIETHFY
;
A
#
# COMPACT_ATOMS: atom_id res chain seq x y z
N MET A 1 0.35 -13.63 20.05
CA MET A 1 -0.38 -13.55 18.76
C MET A 1 0.59 -13.56 17.59
N THR A 2 1.47 -12.55 17.47
CA THR A 2 2.45 -12.45 16.39
C THR A 2 3.35 -13.68 16.22
N THR A 3 3.91 -14.21 17.33
CA THR A 3 4.79 -15.38 17.30
C THR A 3 4.13 -16.65 16.75
N GLU A 4 2.85 -16.88 17.02
CA GLU A 4 2.13 -18.08 16.54
C GLU A 4 1.76 -17.95 15.06
N ILE A 5 1.34 -16.76 14.63
CA ILE A 5 1.02 -16.47 13.23
C ILE A 5 2.28 -16.56 12.35
N GLN A 6 3.42 -16.06 12.83
CA GLN A 6 4.69 -16.09 12.12
C GLN A 6 5.31 -17.49 11.97
N ARG A 7 4.75 -18.52 12.63
CA ARG A 7 5.13 -19.91 12.36
C ARG A 7 4.74 -20.38 10.95
N VAL A 8 3.76 -19.72 10.33
CA VAL A 8 3.33 -20.01 8.96
C VAL A 8 4.32 -19.40 7.96
N HIS A 9 4.71 -18.15 8.17
CA HIS A 9 5.74 -17.45 7.42
C HIS A 9 6.24 -16.24 8.23
N GLU A 10 7.56 -16.04 8.29
CA GLU A 10 8.18 -15.04 9.18
C GLU A 10 7.80 -13.59 8.83
N SER A 11 7.59 -13.30 7.55
CA SER A 11 7.21 -11.97 7.06
C SER A 11 5.75 -11.58 7.31
N ILE A 12 4.93 -12.47 7.88
CA ILE A 12 3.54 -12.11 8.19
C ILE A 12 3.52 -11.09 9.34
N MET A 13 2.79 -10.00 9.11
CA MET A 13 2.58 -8.93 10.09
C MET A 13 1.08 -8.83 10.41
N PRO A 14 0.64 -9.30 11.59
CA PRO A 14 -0.75 -9.15 11.99
C PRO A 14 -1.02 -7.74 12.52
N GLU A 15 -2.11 -7.13 12.07
CA GLU A 15 -2.61 -5.84 12.54
C GLU A 15 -4.01 -6.01 13.12
N VAL A 16 -4.25 -5.46 14.32
CA VAL A 16 -5.59 -5.41 14.90
C VAL A 16 -6.14 -4.01 14.70
N THR A 17 -7.31 -3.93 14.06
CA THR A 17 -8.07 -2.70 13.85
C THR A 17 -9.52 -2.92 14.29
N GLY A 18 -10.36 -1.89 14.23
CA GLY A 18 -11.80 -2.00 14.42
C GLY A 18 -12.53 -1.65 13.11
N ASP A 19 -13.68 -2.26 12.86
CA ASP A 19 -14.52 -1.92 11.70
C ASP A 19 -15.46 -0.73 11.96
N GLY A 20 -15.45 -0.18 13.17
CA GLY A 20 -16.36 0.89 13.61
C GLY A 20 -17.62 0.38 14.31
N ASP A 21 -17.87 -0.93 14.27
CA ASP A 21 -18.92 -1.64 15.02
C ASP A 21 -18.31 -2.39 16.23
N GLU A 22 -18.99 -3.44 16.72
CA GLU A 22 -18.53 -4.28 17.84
C GLU A 22 -17.48 -5.34 17.44
N ASN A 23 -17.01 -5.38 16.19
CA ASN A 23 -16.05 -6.39 15.75
C ASN A 23 -14.61 -5.86 15.77
N ASN A 24 -13.71 -6.74 16.21
CA ASN A 24 -12.28 -6.58 15.98
C ASN A 24 -11.93 -7.10 14.58
N VAL A 25 -11.06 -6.40 13.86
CA VAL A 25 -10.56 -6.86 12.56
C VAL A 25 -9.08 -7.22 12.71
N LEU A 26 -8.73 -8.47 12.43
CA LEU A 26 -7.35 -8.90 12.29
C LEU A 26 -7.00 -8.89 10.80
N VAL A 27 -6.15 -7.96 10.40
CA VAL A 27 -5.57 -7.92 9.06
C VAL A 27 -4.27 -8.73 9.07
N ILE A 28 -4.17 -9.70 8.17
CA ILE A 28 -2.97 -10.49 7.93
C ILE A 28 -2.24 -9.85 6.76
N SER A 29 -1.16 -9.11 7.05
CA SER A 29 -0.33 -8.42 6.05
C SER A 29 0.90 -9.26 5.68
N ALA A 30 1.40 -9.06 4.45
CA ALA A 30 2.64 -9.65 3.96
C ALA A 30 3.86 -8.74 4.18
N GLY A 31 3.66 -7.55 4.75
CA GLY A 31 4.75 -6.60 5.03
C GLY A 31 5.50 -6.14 3.78
N GLY A 32 4.85 -6.14 2.62
CA GLY A 32 5.49 -5.83 1.34
C GLY A 32 6.25 -7.01 0.69
N ILE A 33 6.27 -8.20 1.31
CA ILE A 33 7.02 -9.36 0.82
C ILE A 33 6.16 -10.21 -0.11
N ARG A 34 6.49 -10.21 -1.40
CA ARG A 34 5.73 -10.93 -2.44
C ARG A 34 5.66 -12.43 -2.18
N GLU A 35 6.75 -13.02 -1.71
CA GLU A 35 6.87 -14.45 -1.42
C GLU A 35 5.94 -14.89 -0.28
N ALA A 36 5.53 -13.96 0.60
CA ALA A 36 4.63 -14.21 1.71
C ALA A 36 3.14 -14.17 1.30
N VAL A 37 2.81 -13.63 0.12
CA VAL A 37 1.41 -13.49 -0.36
C VAL A 37 0.65 -14.82 -0.33
N PRO A 38 1.18 -15.95 -0.85
CA PRO A 38 0.48 -17.23 -0.78
C PRO A 38 0.22 -17.69 0.67
N ALA A 39 1.16 -17.44 1.58
CA ALA A 39 1.03 -17.81 2.99
C ALA A 39 -0.05 -16.97 3.69
N VAL A 40 -0.13 -15.66 3.39
CA VAL A 40 -1.20 -14.78 3.88
C VAL A 40 -2.58 -15.25 3.41
N ILE A 41 -2.71 -15.59 2.13
CA ILE A 41 -3.98 -16.09 1.57
C ILE A 41 -4.38 -17.39 2.26
N ALA A 42 -3.48 -18.37 2.32
CA ALA A 42 -3.75 -19.68 2.93
C ALA A 42 -4.15 -19.55 4.41
N LEU A 43 -3.47 -18.68 5.17
CA LEU A 43 -3.77 -18.46 6.57
C LEU A 43 -5.14 -17.80 6.78
N ALA A 44 -5.47 -16.78 5.99
CA ALA A 44 -6.75 -16.09 6.07
C ALA A 44 -7.91 -17.03 5.68
N GLU A 45 -7.74 -17.88 4.67
CA GLU A 45 -8.75 -18.86 4.24
C GLU A 45 -8.94 -19.99 5.26
N ALA A 46 -7.87 -20.41 5.94
CA ALA A 46 -7.94 -21.40 7.01
C ALA A 46 -8.46 -20.84 8.35
N ALA A 47 -8.64 -19.53 8.47
CA ALA A 47 -8.99 -18.90 9.72
C ALA A 47 -10.41 -19.31 10.18
N PRO A 48 -10.59 -19.70 11.45
CA PRO A 48 -11.90 -20.05 11.96
C PRO A 48 -12.80 -18.82 12.05
N ARG A 49 -14.12 -19.03 11.95
CA ARG A 49 -15.09 -17.98 12.26
C ARG A 49 -15.11 -17.76 13.77
N LEU A 50 -14.85 -16.53 14.20
CA LEU A 50 -14.82 -16.13 15.60
C LEU A 50 -15.84 -15.01 15.81
N VAL A 51 -16.74 -15.19 16.78
CA VAL A 51 -17.76 -14.17 17.11
C VAL A 51 -17.05 -12.90 17.58
N GLY A 52 -17.45 -11.74 17.05
CA GLY A 52 -16.81 -10.45 17.35
C GLY A 52 -15.47 -10.22 16.64
N TRP A 53 -15.12 -11.07 15.66
CA TRP A 53 -13.88 -10.96 14.89
C TRP A 53 -14.12 -11.13 13.39
N ARG A 54 -13.44 -10.28 12.62
CA ARG A 54 -13.27 -10.43 11.17
C ARG A 54 -11.80 -10.65 10.86
N ILE A 55 -11.51 -11.64 10.03
CA ILE A 55 -10.15 -11.89 9.53
C ILE A 55 -10.10 -11.36 8.11
N GLU A 56 -9.15 -10.47 7.82
CA GLU A 56 -8.91 -9.95 6.48
C GLU A 56 -7.51 -10.31 6.02
N ARG A 57 -7.36 -10.55 4.72
CA ARG A 57 -6.06 -10.65 4.07
C ARG A 57 -5.72 -9.30 3.45
N PHE A 58 -4.52 -8.83 3.73
CA PHE A 58 -3.97 -7.56 3.24
C PHE A 58 -4.75 -6.31 3.68
N ARG A 59 -4.07 -5.17 3.70
CA ARG A 59 -4.77 -3.89 3.87
C ARG A 59 -5.65 -3.59 2.65
N SER A 60 -6.95 -3.41 2.88
CA SER A 60 -7.90 -2.95 1.86
C SER A 60 -7.68 -1.47 1.52
N PRO A 61 -7.89 -1.04 0.25
CA PRO A 61 -7.89 0.37 -0.11
C PRO A 61 -8.87 1.17 0.76
N ARG A 62 -8.48 2.35 1.22
CA ARG A 62 -9.33 3.26 2.02
C ARG A 62 -9.84 4.43 1.18
N LEU A 63 -10.88 5.11 1.67
CA LEU A 63 -11.40 6.33 1.06
C LEU A 63 -10.30 7.41 1.00
N GLU A 64 -10.29 8.15 -0.11
CA GLU A 64 -9.32 9.22 -0.38
C GLU A 64 -9.38 10.33 0.67
N GLY A 65 -8.26 11.05 0.85
CA GLY A 65 -8.23 12.29 1.65
C GLY A 65 -7.71 12.16 3.08
N THR A 66 -7.21 10.99 3.50
CA THR A 66 -6.56 10.88 4.83
C THR A 66 -5.13 11.39 4.77
N THR A 67 -4.84 12.46 5.50
CA THR A 67 -3.47 12.94 5.74
C THR A 67 -2.72 11.93 6.60
N ILE A 68 -1.54 11.51 6.14
CA ILE A 68 -0.65 10.62 6.88
C ILE A 68 0.35 11.47 7.67
N ASN A 69 0.37 11.27 8.98
CA ASN A 69 1.44 11.74 9.86
C ASN A 69 2.32 10.55 10.24
N TYR A 70 3.56 10.54 9.76
CA TYR A 70 4.54 9.50 10.05
C TYR A 70 5.76 10.10 10.72
N GLN A 71 5.90 9.88 12.03
CA GLN A 71 7.04 10.39 12.82
C GLN A 71 7.24 11.91 12.66
N GLY A 72 6.15 12.68 12.70
CA GLY A 72 6.17 14.13 12.55
C GLY A 72 6.33 14.64 11.12
N LEU A 73 6.44 13.75 10.12
CA LEU A 73 6.28 14.10 8.71
C LEU A 73 4.79 14.00 8.36
N GLU A 74 4.17 15.15 8.11
CA GLU A 74 2.77 15.25 7.69
C GLU A 74 2.72 15.51 6.18
N VAL A 75 1.99 14.66 5.46
CA VAL A 75 1.83 14.77 4.02
C VAL A 75 0.35 14.67 3.69
N ASP A 76 -0.20 15.66 3.01
CA ASP A 76 -1.57 15.64 2.50
C ASP A 76 -1.65 14.86 1.17
N PRO A 77 -2.61 13.95 0.98
CA PRO A 77 -2.71 13.16 -0.25
C PRO A 77 -3.02 13.99 -1.50
N GLY A 78 -3.74 15.10 -1.36
CA GLY A 78 -4.05 16.00 -2.48
C GLY A 78 -2.82 16.76 -2.99
N SER A 79 -1.76 16.82 -2.18
CA SER A 79 -0.47 17.39 -2.55
C SER A 79 0.46 16.43 -3.31
N ILE A 80 0.12 15.13 -3.34
CA ILE A 80 0.91 14.10 -4.02
C ILE A 80 0.50 14.00 -5.48
N GLN A 81 1.47 14.07 -6.37
CA GLN A 81 1.26 13.79 -7.79
C GLN A 81 1.92 12.48 -8.17
N VAL A 82 1.34 11.78 -9.14
CA VAL A 82 1.72 10.44 -9.55
C VAL A 82 2.07 10.46 -11.03
N ALA A 83 3.26 9.96 -11.37
CA ALA A 83 3.61 9.55 -12.72
C ALA A 83 3.56 8.02 -12.79
N THR A 84 3.00 7.46 -13.85
CA THR A 84 2.94 6.01 -14.05
C THR A 84 3.55 5.61 -15.38
N ARG A 85 4.14 4.41 -15.41
CA ARG A 85 4.64 3.78 -16.63
C ARG A 85 4.50 2.26 -16.52
N PHE A 86 3.82 1.64 -17.46
CA PHE A 86 3.77 0.17 -17.54
C PHE A 86 5.15 -0.39 -17.90
N ASP A 87 5.50 -1.50 -17.27
CA ASP A 87 6.64 -2.31 -17.68
C ASP A 87 6.33 -2.95 -19.06
N GLU A 88 7.34 -3.04 -19.91
CA GLU A 88 7.18 -3.54 -21.28
C GLU A 88 7.16 -5.07 -21.35
N LYS A 89 7.59 -5.75 -20.29
CA LYS A 89 7.81 -7.20 -20.25
C LYS A 89 6.99 -7.89 -19.18
N GLU A 90 6.81 -7.22 -18.04
CA GLU A 90 6.08 -7.74 -16.89
C GLU A 90 4.72 -7.04 -16.76
N PRO A 91 3.70 -7.69 -16.19
CA PRO A 91 2.42 -7.07 -15.89
C PRO A 91 2.54 -6.18 -14.63
N LEU A 92 3.43 -5.18 -14.69
CA LEU A 92 3.74 -4.27 -13.59
C LEU A 92 3.58 -2.82 -14.03
N ILE A 93 3.22 -1.97 -13.08
CA ILE A 93 3.23 -0.52 -13.22
C ILE A 93 4.34 0.07 -12.36
N HIS A 94 5.21 0.86 -12.95
CA HIS A 94 6.16 1.68 -12.20
C HIS A 94 5.51 2.98 -11.80
N VAL A 95 5.81 3.43 -10.58
CA VAL A 95 5.16 4.59 -9.96
C VAL A 95 6.21 5.61 -9.54
N GLY A 96 6.08 6.83 -10.03
CA GLY A 96 6.81 8.00 -9.55
C GLY A 96 5.91 8.85 -8.67
N LEU A 97 6.26 9.05 -7.41
CA LEU A 97 5.52 9.93 -6.50
C LEU A 97 6.28 11.25 -6.35
N VAL A 98 5.59 12.33 -6.69
CA VAL A 98 6.05 13.69 -6.41
C VAL A 98 5.47 14.08 -5.06
N ILE A 99 6.33 14.19 -4.05
CA ILE A 99 5.92 14.57 -2.70
C ILE A 99 6.53 15.94 -2.37
N PRO A 100 5.71 16.96 -2.04
CA PRO A 100 6.22 18.26 -1.67
C PRO A 100 7.25 18.19 -0.53
N GLY A 101 8.37 18.88 -0.71
CA GLY A 101 9.44 18.91 0.28
C GLY A 101 10.28 17.64 0.38
N TYR A 102 10.07 16.63 -0.48
CA TYR A 102 10.86 15.39 -0.50
C TYR A 102 12.37 15.64 -0.35
N GLN A 103 12.99 14.97 0.62
CA GLN A 103 14.43 14.93 0.85
C GLN A 103 14.90 13.48 0.74
N GLU A 104 15.91 13.21 -0.09
CA GLU A 104 16.37 11.85 -0.40
C GLU A 104 16.96 11.14 0.82
N GLU A 105 17.58 11.88 1.73
CA GLU A 105 18.18 11.34 2.95
C GLU A 105 17.14 10.99 4.03
N ASP A 106 15.93 11.56 3.93
CA ASP A 106 14.86 11.34 4.90
C ASP A 106 13.99 10.14 4.51
N LYS A 107 14.33 8.99 5.09
CA LYS A 107 13.64 7.70 4.86
C LYS A 107 12.15 7.72 5.17
N ARG A 108 11.65 8.70 5.94
CA ARG A 108 10.22 8.84 6.23
C ARG A 108 9.40 9.05 4.96
N TYR A 109 9.94 9.71 3.94
CA TYR A 109 9.24 9.89 2.67
C TYR A 109 8.99 8.57 1.94
N LEU A 110 9.95 7.64 1.98
CA LEU A 110 9.75 6.30 1.41
C LEU A 110 8.69 5.51 2.17
N ALA A 111 8.69 5.59 3.50
CA ALA A 111 7.66 4.96 4.31
C ALA A 111 6.27 5.54 4.01
N VAL A 112 6.13 6.87 3.97
CA VAL A 112 4.88 7.56 3.64
C VAL A 112 4.41 7.23 2.22
N ALA A 113 5.32 7.13 1.26
CA ALA A 113 5.01 6.71 -0.11
C ALA A 113 4.35 5.33 -0.15
N PHE A 114 4.94 4.31 0.49
CA PHE A 114 4.35 2.97 0.54
C PHE A 114 3.06 2.94 1.35
N LEU A 115 2.95 3.72 2.43
CA LEU A 115 1.70 3.86 3.15
C LEU A 115 0.60 4.42 2.23
N TYR A 116 0.91 5.43 1.40
CA TYR A 116 -0.06 5.96 0.46
C TYR A 116 -0.42 4.97 -0.65
N LEU A 117 0.54 4.21 -1.18
CA LEU A 117 0.23 3.14 -2.14
C LEU A 117 -0.72 2.12 -1.51
N ASP A 118 -0.41 1.60 -0.33
CA ASP A 118 -1.28 0.62 0.35
C ASP A 118 -2.66 1.19 0.70
N HIS A 119 -2.74 2.46 1.09
CA HIS A 119 -4.02 3.12 1.34
C HIS A 119 -4.83 3.33 0.06
N THR A 120 -4.16 3.64 -1.06
CA THR A 120 -4.81 4.04 -2.32
C THR A 120 -5.26 2.83 -3.13
N ILE A 121 -4.38 1.83 -3.27
CA ILE A 121 -4.61 0.68 -4.16
C ILE A 121 -4.68 -0.64 -3.39
N GLY A 122 -4.47 -0.63 -2.08
CA GLY A 122 -4.46 -1.83 -1.25
C GLY A 122 -3.09 -2.53 -1.29
N GLU A 123 -2.71 -3.15 -0.19
CA GLU A 123 -1.40 -3.79 -0.03
C GLU A 123 -1.17 -4.89 -1.08
N TYR A 124 -2.20 -5.67 -1.43
CA TYR A 124 -2.07 -6.71 -2.44
C TYR A 124 -1.64 -6.13 -3.80
N ASN A 125 -2.25 -5.02 -4.24
CA ASN A 125 -1.90 -4.40 -5.51
C ASN A 125 -0.53 -3.71 -5.45
N THR A 126 -0.18 -3.09 -4.32
CA THR A 126 1.18 -2.58 -4.10
C THR A 126 2.21 -3.70 -4.26
N ILE A 127 1.97 -4.85 -3.65
CA ILE A 127 2.92 -5.98 -3.70
C ILE A 127 2.97 -6.61 -5.10
N MET A 128 1.80 -6.84 -5.70
CA MET A 128 1.70 -7.70 -6.88
C MET A 128 1.85 -6.97 -8.20
N HIS A 129 1.39 -5.72 -8.27
CA HIS A 129 1.26 -4.97 -9.52
C HIS A 129 2.19 -3.76 -9.60
N VAL A 130 2.67 -3.22 -8.46
CA VAL A 130 3.66 -2.14 -8.49
C VAL A 130 5.07 -2.71 -8.66
N GLY A 131 5.79 -2.19 -9.65
CA GLY A 131 7.20 -2.47 -9.88
C GLY A 131 8.08 -1.46 -9.13
N ARG A 132 8.89 -0.69 -9.88
CA ARG A 132 9.74 0.35 -9.29
C ARG A 132 8.89 1.49 -8.73
N VAL A 133 9.26 1.92 -7.52
CA VAL A 133 8.76 3.14 -6.88
C VAL A 133 9.90 4.15 -6.81
N ASN A 134 9.66 5.34 -7.34
CA ASN A 134 10.62 6.45 -7.33
C ASN A 134 9.98 7.66 -6.68
N LEU A 135 10.76 8.38 -5.87
CA LEU A 135 10.32 9.64 -5.26
C LEU A 135 11.00 10.81 -5.94
N PHE A 136 10.24 11.88 -6.15
CA PHE A 136 10.69 13.07 -6.86
C PHE A 136 10.33 14.32 -6.07
N ALA A 137 11.21 15.32 -6.11
CA ALA A 137 10.85 16.67 -5.73
C ALA A 137 10.05 17.32 -6.87
N SER A 138 9.18 18.27 -6.56
CA SER A 138 8.25 18.86 -7.54
C SER A 138 8.91 19.52 -8.76
N ASN A 139 10.20 19.84 -8.68
CA ASN A 139 10.96 20.51 -9.75
C ASN A 139 11.91 19.57 -10.52
N THR A 140 11.93 18.26 -10.24
CA THR A 140 12.90 17.33 -10.86
C THR A 140 12.37 16.57 -12.07
N LEU A 141 11.06 16.64 -12.34
CA LEU A 141 10.47 15.92 -13.48
C LEU A 141 10.59 16.70 -14.79
N PRO A 142 10.84 16.02 -15.93
CA PRO A 142 10.82 16.66 -17.24
C PRO A 142 9.48 17.32 -17.53
N ALA A 143 9.53 18.48 -18.19
CA ALA A 143 8.34 19.16 -18.69
C ALA A 143 7.50 18.22 -19.59
N GLY A 144 6.18 18.20 -19.36
CA GLY A 144 5.26 17.34 -20.10
C GLY A 144 5.12 15.91 -19.56
N THR A 145 5.74 15.58 -18.42
CA THR A 145 5.43 14.33 -17.70
C THR A 145 3.96 14.36 -17.28
N GLY A 146 3.18 13.37 -17.71
CA GLY A 146 1.78 13.22 -17.32
C GLY A 146 1.68 12.94 -15.82
N LEU A 147 1.25 13.93 -15.06
CA LEU A 147 1.04 13.83 -13.62
C LEU A 147 -0.44 13.74 -13.31
N THR A 148 -0.79 12.77 -12.49
CA THR A 148 -2.15 12.52 -12.03
C THR A 148 -2.19 12.51 -10.49
N GLY A 149 -3.36 12.32 -9.90
CA GLY A 149 -3.50 12.11 -8.45
C GLY A 149 -3.55 10.63 -8.07
N LEU A 150 -3.50 10.36 -6.77
CA LEU A 150 -3.66 9.01 -6.21
C LEU A 150 -4.97 8.32 -6.67
N ALA A 151 -6.07 9.09 -6.80
CA ALA A 151 -7.35 8.60 -7.33
C ALA A 151 -7.20 7.95 -8.71
N GLN A 152 -6.50 8.63 -9.62
CA GLN A 152 -6.30 8.14 -10.98
C GLN A 152 -5.38 6.91 -11.02
N LEU A 153 -4.41 6.80 -10.08
CA LEU A 153 -3.60 5.59 -9.93
C LEU A 153 -4.48 4.39 -9.58
N ARG A 154 -5.44 4.57 -8.67
CA ARG A 154 -6.41 3.53 -8.32
C ARG A 154 -7.24 3.09 -9.51
N GLU A 155 -7.84 4.03 -10.24
CA GLU A 155 -8.60 3.73 -11.46
C GLU A 155 -7.74 2.99 -12.51
N THR A 156 -6.46 3.37 -12.61
CA THR A 156 -5.51 2.71 -13.53
C THR A 156 -5.29 1.25 -13.13
N ILE A 157 -5.07 0.97 -11.84
CA ILE A 157 -4.93 -0.40 -11.32
C ILE A 157 -6.21 -1.20 -11.56
N GLU A 158 -7.37 -0.63 -11.22
CA GLU A 158 -8.67 -1.29 -11.37
C GLU A 158 -8.97 -1.64 -12.82
N THR A 159 -8.63 -0.75 -13.77
CA THR A 159 -8.88 -0.97 -15.21
C THR A 159 -7.94 -2.00 -15.84
N HIS A 160 -6.70 -2.13 -15.36
CA HIS A 160 -5.68 -2.96 -16.01
C HIS A 160 -5.52 -4.36 -15.41
N PHE A 161 -5.89 -4.54 -14.15
CA PHE A 161 -5.66 -5.80 -13.42
C PHE A 161 -6.96 -6.54 -13.03
N TYR A 162 -8.13 -5.96 -13.32
CA TYR A 162 -9.45 -6.54 -13.06
C TYR A 162 -10.38 -6.38 -14.27
#